data_AF-A0A846EQ20-F1
#
_entry.id   AF-A0A846EQ20-F1
#
_cell.length_a   1.000
_cell.length_b   1.000
_cell.length_c   1.000
_cell.angle_alpha   90.00
_cell.angle_beta   90.00
_cell.angle_gamma   90.00
#
_symmetry.space_group_name_H-M   'P 1'
#
loop_
_entity.id
_entity.type
_entity.pdbx_description
1 polymer ?
#
loop_
_entity_poly.entity_id
_entity_poly.type
_entity_poly.pdbx_seq_one_letter_code
_entity_poly.pdbx_strand_id
1 'polypeptide(L)'
;MLGLTRTHAGSNKGTRVYEMKPFYRGQKVTVIGAISVKEVVGLMTINNSMDSKAFKVFIEHFLLPDLWPGAVVVMDNLPAHKLASIEHRIESVGAKVINLSPY
;
A
#
# COMPACT_ATOMS: atom_id res chain seq x y z
N MET A 1 16.77 4.14 -3.64
CA MET A 1 17.00 3.75 -5.04
C MET A 1 16.47 2.33 -5.22
N LEU A 2 15.36 2.16 -5.94
CA LEU A 2 14.78 0.84 -6.24
C LEU A 2 15.75 0.09 -7.15
N GLY A 3 16.09 -1.15 -6.81
CA GLY A 3 17.18 -1.94 -7.41
C GLY A 3 16.89 -2.47 -8.82
N LEU A 4 16.68 -1.58 -9.79
CA LEU A 4 16.70 -1.93 -11.21
C LEU A 4 18.05 -1.48 -11.80
N THR A 5 18.93 -2.43 -12.01
CA THR A 5 20.21 -2.23 -12.71
C THR A 5 20.09 -2.86 -14.10
N ARG A 6 20.69 -2.24 -15.11
CA ARG A 6 20.75 -2.83 -16.46
C ARG A 6 21.39 -4.22 -16.41
N THR A 7 20.87 -5.14 -17.20
CA THR A 7 21.39 -6.52 -17.30
C THR A 7 22.42 -6.67 -18.42
N HIS A 8 22.55 -5.68 -19.31
CA HIS A 8 23.42 -5.71 -20.48
C HIS A 8 24.10 -4.35 -20.69
N ALA A 9 25.33 -4.37 -21.21
CA ALA A 9 26.10 -3.21 -21.62
C ALA A 9 27.07 -3.57 -22.75
N GLY A 10 27.38 -2.62 -23.63
CA GLY A 10 28.30 -2.82 -24.76
C GLY A 10 29.78 -2.65 -24.35
N SER A 11 30.66 -3.45 -24.96
CA SER A 11 32.12 -3.32 -24.87
C SER A 11 32.77 -3.50 -26.24
N ASN A 12 34.02 -3.08 -26.36
CA ASN A 12 34.86 -3.40 -27.51
C ASN A 12 35.00 -4.93 -27.65
N LYS A 13 35.16 -5.41 -28.88
CA LYS A 13 35.31 -6.83 -29.16
C LYS A 13 36.47 -7.42 -28.35
N GLY A 14 36.18 -8.48 -27.58
CA GLY A 14 37.17 -9.19 -26.75
C GLY A 14 37.37 -8.62 -25.34
N THR A 15 36.67 -7.55 -24.96
CA THR A 15 36.71 -7.03 -23.58
C THR A 15 35.39 -7.29 -22.85
N ARG A 16 35.42 -7.22 -21.51
CA ARG A 16 34.25 -7.43 -20.65
C ARG A 16 33.85 -6.10 -20.00
N VAL A 17 32.56 -5.79 -20.00
CA VAL A 17 32.02 -4.68 -19.20
C VAL A 17 31.87 -5.13 -17.75
N TYR A 18 32.33 -4.28 -16.83
CA TYR A 18 32.11 -4.43 -15.41
C TYR A 18 31.28 -3.26 -14.90
N GLU A 19 30.28 -3.55 -14.08
CA GLU A 19 29.46 -2.55 -13.42
C GLU A 19 29.32 -2.92 -11.94
N MET A 20 29.37 -1.92 -11.07
CA MET A 20 29.03 -2.11 -9.66
C MET A 20 27.51 -2.18 -9.55
N LYS A 21 26.99 -3.28 -9.00
CA LYS A 21 25.58 -3.42 -8.64
C LYS A 21 25.40 -3.10 -7.16
N PRO A 22 25.07 -1.86 -6.77
CA PRO A 22 24.88 -1.52 -5.38
C PRO A 22 23.69 -2.29 -4.82
N PHE A 23 23.93 -3.14 -3.82
CA PHE A 23 22.87 -3.74 -3.02
C PHE A 23 22.46 -2.74 -1.92
N TYR A 24 21.33 -2.07 -2.12
CA TYR A 24 20.82 -1.11 -1.15
C TYR A 24 19.71 -1.75 -0.32
N ARG A 25 20.02 -2.08 0.95
CA ARG A 25 18.99 -2.39 1.95
C ARG A 25 18.43 -1.07 2.49
N GLY A 26 17.62 -0.42 1.66
CA GLY A 26 17.05 0.89 1.96
C GLY A 26 16.08 0.89 3.13
N GLN A 27 15.91 2.06 3.73
CA GLN A 27 14.77 2.30 4.61
C GLN A 27 13.49 2.07 3.80
N LYS A 28 12.61 1.21 4.32
CA LYS A 28 11.30 0.95 3.72
C LYS A 28 10.34 2.01 4.24
N VAL A 29 9.65 2.68 3.34
CA VAL A 29 8.49 3.52 3.64
C VAL A 29 7.29 2.84 2.98
N THR A 30 6.26 2.56 3.78
CA THR A 30 4.98 2.05 3.27
C THR A 30 4.01 3.22 3.20
N VAL A 31 3.35 3.34 2.05
CA VAL A 31 2.24 4.26 1.84
C VAL A 31 0.96 3.45 1.85
N ILE A 32 0.02 3.85 2.68
CA ILE A 32 -1.34 3.30 2.75
C ILE A 32 -2.26 4.40 2.23
N GLY A 33 -3.09 4.08 1.24
CA GLY A 33 -3.99 5.06 0.64
C GLY A 33 -5.31 4.45 0.22
N ALA A 34 -6.34 5.27 0.28
CA ALA A 34 -7.65 4.99 -0.26
C ALA A 34 -7.95 6.03 -1.34
N ILE A 35 -8.40 5.55 -2.50
CA ILE A 35 -8.72 6.39 -3.65
C ILE A 35 -10.17 6.14 -4.08
N SER A 36 -10.83 7.21 -4.49
CA SER A 36 -12.09 7.16 -5.24
C SER A 36 -11.83 7.49 -6.71
N VAL A 37 -12.88 7.44 -7.53
CA VAL A 37 -12.80 7.87 -8.94
C VAL A 37 -12.42 9.36 -9.07
N LYS A 38 -12.70 10.17 -8.06
CA LYS A 38 -12.51 11.63 -8.12
C LYS A 38 -11.21 12.09 -7.45
N GLU A 39 -10.80 11.43 -6.37
CA GLU A 39 -9.74 11.95 -5.51
C GLU A 39 -9.13 10.87 -4.60
N VAL A 40 -8.01 11.23 -3.97
CA VAL A 40 -7.45 10.49 -2.83
C VAL A 40 -8.29 10.83 -1.61
N VAL A 41 -8.90 9.82 -1.00
CA VAL A 41 -9.79 9.97 0.17
C VAL A 41 -9.00 9.91 1.47
N GLY A 42 -7.93 9.13 1.51
CA GLY A 42 -7.08 9.00 2.69
C GLY A 42 -5.67 8.60 2.34
N LEU A 43 -4.68 9.10 3.10
CA LEU A 43 -3.27 8.83 2.89
C LEU A 43 -2.51 8.80 4.23
N MET A 44 -1.75 7.73 4.46
CA MET A 44 -0.85 7.61 5.60
C MET A 44 0.49 7.01 5.15
N THR A 45 1.59 7.56 5.65
CA THR A 45 2.94 7.02 5.43
C THR A 45 3.52 6.50 6.72
N ILE A 46 4.09 5.30 6.70
CA ILE A 46 4.79 4.70 7.83
C ILE A 46 6.18 4.22 7.42
N ASN A 47 7.10 4.20 8.37
CA ASN A 47 8.35 3.47 8.20
C ASN A 47 8.07 1.98 8.41
N ASN A 48 8.78 1.13 7.65
CA ASN A 48 8.65 -0.32 7.65
C ASN A 48 7.30 -0.82 7.10
N SER A 49 6.99 -2.11 7.31
CA SER A 49 5.79 -2.77 6.79
C SER A 49 4.54 -2.38 7.58
N MET A 50 3.39 -2.36 6.89
CA MET A 50 2.08 -2.26 7.53
C MET A 50 1.71 -3.56 8.24
N ASP A 51 1.09 -3.43 9.42
CA ASP A 51 0.43 -4.49 10.16
C ASP A 51 -1.04 -4.08 10.45
N SER A 52 -1.80 -4.95 11.11
CA SER A 52 -3.20 -4.68 11.44
C SER A 52 -3.38 -3.44 12.33
N LYS A 53 -2.41 -3.10 13.19
CA LYS A 53 -2.50 -1.92 14.07
C LYS A 53 -2.34 -0.63 13.26
N ALA A 54 -1.33 -0.58 12.39
CA ALA A 54 -1.13 0.55 11.48
C ALA A 54 -2.33 0.71 10.55
N PHE A 55 -2.89 -0.40 10.05
CA PHE A 55 -4.09 -0.35 9.22
C PHE A 55 -5.31 0.17 9.97
N LYS A 56 -5.52 -0.24 11.22
CA LYS A 56 -6.58 0.30 12.08
C LYS A 56 -6.45 1.82 12.26
N VAL A 57 -5.23 2.31 12.51
CA VAL A 57 -4.96 3.75 12.62
C VAL A 57 -5.28 4.47 11.31
N PHE A 58 -4.90 3.90 10.17
CA PHE A 58 -5.26 4.44 8.85
C PHE A 58 -6.78 4.57 8.70
N ILE A 59 -7.54 3.52 9.01
CA ILE A 59 -9.01 3.58 8.93
C ILE A 59 -9.56 4.66 9.87
N GLU A 60 -9.21 4.61 11.15
CA GLU A 60 -9.82 5.45 12.17
C GLU A 60 -9.54 6.94 11.97
N HIS A 61 -8.33 7.30 11.52
CA HIS A 61 -7.87 8.68 11.50
C HIS A 61 -7.75 9.30 10.11
N PHE A 62 -7.60 8.48 9.06
CA PHE A 62 -7.30 8.96 7.72
C PHE A 62 -8.35 8.57 6.68
N LEU A 63 -9.23 7.62 6.96
CA LEU A 63 -10.28 7.20 6.02
C LEU A 63 -11.68 7.52 6.53
N LEU A 64 -12.02 7.12 7.76
CA LEU A 64 -13.36 7.33 8.34
C LEU A 64 -13.84 8.79 8.29
N PRO A 65 -13.00 9.82 8.57
CA PRO A 65 -13.45 11.21 8.55
C PRO A 65 -13.98 11.67 7.20
N ASP A 66 -13.46 11.08 6.11
CA ASP A 66 -13.74 11.48 4.73
C ASP A 66 -14.67 10.49 4.00
N LEU A 67 -15.19 9.48 4.71
CA LEU A 67 -16.19 8.56 4.19
C LEU A 67 -17.61 9.14 4.28
N TRP A 68 -18.44 8.76 3.32
CA TRP A 68 -19.83 9.21 3.23
C TRP A 68 -20.82 8.03 3.24
N PRO A 69 -22.08 8.26 3.66
CA PRO A 69 -23.14 7.25 3.56
C PRO A 69 -23.29 6.74 2.12
N GLY A 70 -23.31 5.42 1.95
CA GLY A 70 -23.38 4.76 0.65
C GLY A 70 -22.03 4.56 -0.04
N ALA A 71 -20.92 5.05 0.52
CA ALA A 71 -19.58 4.68 0.04
C ALA A 71 -19.34 3.18 0.16
N VAL A 72 -18.53 2.62 -0.75
CA VAL A 72 -18.12 1.22 -0.72
C VAL A 72 -16.61 1.16 -0.65
N VAL A 73 -16.10 0.68 0.47
CA VAL A 73 -14.66 0.45 0.69
C VAL A 73 -14.32 -0.94 0.18
N VAL A 74 -13.53 -1.00 -0.90
CA VAL A 74 -13.05 -2.25 -1.49
C VAL A 74 -11.61 -2.49 -1.05
N MET A 75 -11.34 -3.67 -0.48
CA MET A 75 -10.01 -4.03 0.06
C MET A 75 -9.60 -5.42 -0.46
N ASP A 76 -8.29 -5.65 -0.59
CA ASP A 76 -7.76 -6.99 -0.84
C ASP A 76 -7.87 -7.86 0.42
N ASN A 77 -7.80 -9.18 0.23
CA ASN A 77 -8.04 -10.19 1.26
C ASN A 77 -6.84 -10.42 2.20
N LEU A 78 -6.13 -9.35 2.56
CA LEU A 78 -4.97 -9.41 3.44
C LEU A 78 -5.40 -9.70 4.88
N PRO A 79 -4.72 -10.59 5.65
CA PRO A 79 -5.05 -10.83 7.05
C PRO A 79 -5.05 -9.57 7.92
N ALA A 80 -4.25 -8.55 7.56
CA ALA A 80 -4.22 -7.27 8.27
C ALA A 80 -5.54 -6.49 8.17
N HIS A 81 -6.35 -6.74 7.14
CA HIS A 81 -7.64 -6.08 6.91
C HIS A 81 -8.79 -6.75 7.68
N LYS A 82 -8.60 -8.00 8.13
CA LYS A 82 -9.62 -8.80 8.82
C LYS A 82 -9.74 -8.45 10.30
N LEU A 83 -9.96 -7.18 10.59
CA LEU A 83 -10.27 -6.72 11.93
C LEU A 83 -11.79 -6.53 12.02
N ALA A 84 -12.46 -7.38 12.80
CA ALA A 84 -13.91 -7.26 13.03
C ALA A 84 -14.32 -5.84 13.49
N SER A 85 -13.43 -5.14 14.20
CA SER A 85 -13.66 -3.74 14.61
C SER A 85 -13.62 -2.71 13.47
N ILE A 86 -12.96 -2.98 12.35
CA ILE A 86 -12.84 -2.05 11.22
C ILE A 86 -14.12 -2.03 10.40
N GLU A 87 -14.67 -3.21 10.08
CA GLU A 87 -15.90 -3.31 9.29
C GLU A 87 -17.05 -2.57 9.97
N HIS A 88 -17.28 -2.83 11.26
CA HIS A 88 -18.31 -2.12 12.05
C HIS A 88 -18.10 -0.61 12.12
N ARG A 89 -16.85 -0.13 12.11
CA ARG A 89 -16.58 1.31 12.12
C ARG A 89 -16.91 1.95 10.78
N ILE A 90 -16.54 1.31 9.67
CA ILE A 90 -16.89 1.78 8.33
C ILE A 90 -18.41 1.77 8.15
N GLU A 91 -19.08 0.72 8.62
CA GLU A 91 -20.55 0.62 8.57
C GLU A 91 -21.25 1.66 9.45
N SER A 92 -20.64 2.07 10.57
CA SER A 92 -21.21 3.10 11.46
C SER A 92 -21.36 4.48 10.80
N VAL A 93 -20.58 4.77 9.74
CA VAL A 93 -20.73 6.00 8.94
C VAL A 93 -21.65 5.81 7.71
N GLY A 94 -22.35 4.67 7.64
CA GLY A 94 -23.27 4.33 6.55
C GLY A 94 -22.57 3.84 5.27
N ALA A 95 -21.27 3.54 5.33
CA ALA A 95 -20.53 2.92 4.23
C ALA A 95 -20.64 1.38 4.28
N LYS A 96 -20.14 0.71 3.25
CA LYS A 96 -20.09 -0.77 3.16
C LYS A 96 -18.67 -1.23 2.89
N VAL A 97 -18.35 -2.45 3.31
CA VAL A 97 -17.06 -3.09 3.04
C VAL A 97 -17.23 -4.24 2.05
N ILE A 98 -16.32 -4.34 1.08
CA ILE A 98 -16.20 -5.49 0.18
C ILE A 98 -14.75 -5.96 0.19
N ASN A 99 -14.53 -7.22 0.55
CA ASN A 99 -13.23 -7.87 0.43
C ASN A 99 -13.16 -8.64 -0.89
N LEU A 100 -12.07 -8.48 -1.65
CA LEU A 100 -11.84 -9.21 -2.89
C LEU A 100 -11.62 -10.71 -2.63
N SER A 101 -11.92 -11.55 -3.63
CA SER A 101 -11.59 -12.98 -3.55
C SER A 101 -10.08 -13.17 -3.40
N PRO A 102 -9.62 -14.26 -2.73
CA PRO A 102 -8.23 -14.67 -2.83
C PRO A 102 -7.81 -14.82 -4.30
N TYR A 103 -6.54 -14.52 -4.57
CA TYR A 103 -5.89 -14.85 -5.84
C TYR A 103 -5.55 -16.34 -5.93
#